data_AF-A0ABD0R1I7-F1
#
_entry.id   AF-A0ABD0R1I7-F1
#
_cell.length_a   1.000
_cell.length_b   1.000
_cell.length_c   1.000
_cell.angle_alpha   90.00
_cell.angle_beta   90.00
_cell.angle_gamma   90.00
#
_symmetry.space_group_name_H-M   'P 1'
#
loop_
_entity.id
_entity.type
_entity.pdbx_description
1 polymer ?
#
loop_
_entity_poly.entity_id
_entity_poly.type
_entity_poly.pdbx_seq_one_letter_code
_entity_poly.pdbx_strand_id
1 'polypeptide(L)'
;GAVDPDFKCNLCNKVLEDPLTTPCGHVFCAGCVLPWVVQQSSCPVKCQRISTKELNHVLPLKNLILKLDIKCDNHARGCEKIVKLQHLAEHAEMCDYSPAKCRNKGCNEVLNLKDMDAHMRESCDYRAVGICESGCGLMLTHKEQKLDNHCCLKALKAHNGALQGKVVSLDKELKKQALKSTKREKSLLAQLSAVHNELQMTALKYQKKFTEYSARIDSLSKSLSPPCK
;
A
#
# COMPACT_ATOMS: atom_id res chain seq x y z
N GLY A 1 15.86 28.38 -0.82
CA GLY A 1 15.96 29.79 -1.27
C GLY A 1 14.75 30.55 -0.78
N ALA A 2 14.75 31.88 -0.91
CA ALA A 2 13.55 32.66 -0.65
C ALA A 2 12.51 32.30 -1.72
N VAL A 3 11.34 31.79 -1.30
CA VAL A 3 10.21 31.57 -2.19
C VAL A 3 9.51 32.90 -2.42
N ASP A 4 9.19 33.18 -3.67
CA ASP A 4 8.41 34.35 -4.08
C ASP A 4 7.14 34.47 -3.21
N PRO A 5 6.87 35.64 -2.60
CA PRO A 5 5.64 35.88 -1.84
C PRO A 5 4.37 35.49 -2.60
N ASP A 6 4.34 35.62 -3.92
CA ASP A 6 3.18 35.29 -4.76
C ASP A 6 2.86 33.79 -4.79
N PHE A 7 3.81 32.94 -4.41
CA PHE A 7 3.61 31.50 -4.26
C PHE A 7 3.25 31.09 -2.83
N LYS A 8 3.05 32.03 -1.91
CA LYS A 8 2.70 31.74 -0.52
C LYS A 8 1.20 31.82 -0.26
N CYS A 9 0.72 30.91 0.56
CA CYS A 9 -0.66 30.92 1.03
C CYS A 9 -0.85 32.02 2.07
N ASN A 10 -1.85 32.87 1.89
CA ASN A 10 -2.19 33.96 2.82
C ASN A 10 -2.74 33.49 4.17
N LEU A 11 -2.95 32.19 4.37
CA LEU A 11 -3.43 31.62 5.63
C LEU A 11 -2.34 30.90 6.41
N CYS A 12 -1.58 30.00 5.76
CA CYS A 12 -0.54 29.22 6.43
C CYS A 12 0.89 29.77 6.22
N ASN A 13 1.06 30.77 5.36
CA ASN A 13 2.34 31.38 4.98
C ASN A 13 3.38 30.39 4.39
N LYS A 14 2.96 29.19 4.02
CA LYS A 14 3.76 28.19 3.29
C LYS A 14 3.53 28.30 1.79
N VAL A 15 4.35 27.60 1.00
CA VAL A 15 4.14 27.47 -0.45
C VAL A 15 2.75 26.89 -0.71
N LEU A 16 2.05 27.45 -1.70
CA LEU A 16 0.71 27.03 -2.09
C LEU A 16 0.70 25.56 -2.55
N GLU A 17 -0.13 24.75 -1.90
CA GLU A 17 -0.39 23.36 -2.25
C GLU A 17 -1.84 23.26 -2.77
N ASP A 18 -1.99 22.79 -4.01
CA ASP A 18 -3.27 22.81 -4.75
C ASP A 18 -4.01 24.15 -4.62
N PRO A 19 -3.49 25.23 -5.24
CA PRO A 19 -4.01 26.57 -5.06
C PRO A 19 -5.47 26.70 -5.52
N LEU A 20 -6.32 27.21 -4.63
CA LEU A 20 -7.69 27.62 -4.90
C LEU A 20 -7.80 29.14 -4.82
N THR A 21 -8.47 29.73 -5.80
CA THR A 21 -8.85 31.14 -5.79
C THR A 21 -10.29 31.31 -5.35
N THR A 22 -10.52 32.38 -4.58
CA THR A 22 -11.84 32.88 -4.20
C THR A 22 -12.37 33.83 -5.28
N PRO A 23 -13.70 34.08 -5.38
CA PRO A 23 -14.23 35.03 -6.35
C PRO A 23 -13.72 36.47 -6.18
N CYS A 24 -13.21 36.83 -5.01
CA CYS A 24 -12.56 38.12 -4.75
C CYS A 24 -11.06 38.14 -5.08
N GLY A 25 -10.52 37.08 -5.69
CA GLY A 25 -9.14 37.02 -6.20
C GLY A 25 -8.09 36.55 -5.21
N HIS A 26 -8.43 36.27 -3.95
CA HIS A 26 -7.46 35.75 -2.97
C HIS A 26 -7.21 34.25 -3.18
N VAL A 27 -5.94 33.86 -3.09
CA VAL A 27 -5.48 32.47 -3.32
C VAL A 27 -4.97 31.83 -2.03
N PHE A 28 -5.33 30.56 -1.83
CA PHE A 28 -4.97 29.76 -0.66
C PHE A 28 -4.72 28.30 -1.04
N CYS A 29 -4.07 27.51 -0.18
CA CYS A 29 -4.03 26.07 -0.36
C CYS A 29 -5.44 25.47 -0.22
N ALA A 30 -5.78 24.43 -0.98
CA ALA A 30 -7.06 23.74 -0.85
C ALA A 30 -7.32 23.30 0.60
N GLY A 31 -6.33 22.68 1.25
CA GLY A 31 -6.41 22.24 2.65
C GLY A 31 -6.54 23.39 3.67
N CYS A 32 -6.23 24.63 3.28
CA CYS A 32 -6.36 25.81 4.15
C CYS A 32 -7.75 26.46 4.02
N VAL A 33 -8.22 26.69 2.79
CA VAL A 33 -9.44 27.47 2.55
C VAL A 33 -10.71 26.63 2.65
N LEU A 34 -10.68 25.34 2.28
CA LEU A 34 -11.87 24.50 2.32
C LEU A 34 -12.45 24.37 3.74
N PRO A 35 -11.66 24.03 4.79
CA PRO A 35 -12.20 23.96 6.15
C PRO A 35 -12.70 25.31 6.65
N TRP A 36 -11.99 26.40 6.29
CA TRP A 36 -12.39 27.75 6.68
C TRP A 36 -13.75 28.14 6.11
N VAL A 37 -13.96 27.92 4.81
CA VAL A 37 -15.23 28.29 4.14
C VAL A 37 -16.39 27.44 4.65
N VAL A 38 -16.15 26.16 4.96
CA VAL A 38 -17.18 25.30 5.59
C VAL A 38 -17.62 25.86 6.95
N GLN A 39 -16.69 26.42 7.73
CA GLN A 39 -16.98 26.91 9.08
C GLN A 39 -17.50 28.35 9.10
N GLN A 40 -16.92 29.24 8.29
CA GLN A 40 -17.10 30.70 8.39
C GLN A 40 -17.88 31.28 7.21
N SER A 41 -18.16 30.50 6.16
CA SER A 41 -18.87 30.90 4.93
C SER A 41 -18.39 32.24 4.36
N SER A 42 -17.09 32.51 4.46
CA SER A 42 -16.48 33.79 4.09
C SER A 42 -15.03 33.61 3.68
N CYS A 43 -14.52 34.55 2.88
CA CYS A 43 -13.10 34.61 2.55
C CYS A 43 -12.26 34.74 3.83
N PRO A 44 -11.11 34.07 3.97
CA PRO A 44 -10.22 34.25 5.12
C PRO A 44 -9.73 35.69 5.35
N VAL A 45 -9.67 36.52 4.30
CA VAL A 45 -9.38 37.97 4.39
C VAL A 45 -10.64 38.78 4.78
N LYS A 46 -11.76 38.12 5.03
CA LYS A 46 -13.05 38.68 5.45
C LYS A 46 -13.64 39.75 4.52
N CYS A 47 -13.25 39.74 3.24
CA CYS A 47 -13.73 40.73 2.27
C CYS A 47 -15.13 40.43 1.71
N GLN A 48 -15.57 39.16 1.69
CA GLN A 48 -16.91 38.78 1.23
C GLN A 48 -17.35 37.39 1.75
N ARG A 49 -18.67 37.13 1.70
CA ARG A 49 -19.26 35.79 1.89
C ARG A 49 -18.99 34.93 0.66
N ILE A 50 -18.63 33.67 0.87
CA ILE A 50 -18.36 32.72 -0.22
C ILE A 50 -18.81 31.31 0.17
N SER A 51 -19.09 30.47 -0.82
CA SER A 51 -19.35 29.04 -0.66
C SER A 51 -18.20 28.18 -1.21
N THR A 52 -18.13 26.91 -0.82
CA THR A 52 -17.08 25.99 -1.29
C THR A 52 -17.15 25.72 -2.80
N LYS A 53 -18.33 25.89 -3.41
CA LYS A 53 -18.56 25.69 -4.86
C LYS A 53 -18.02 26.85 -5.71
N GLU A 54 -17.77 27.99 -5.09
CA GLU A 54 -17.26 29.19 -5.76
C GLU A 54 -15.72 29.23 -5.79
N LEU A 55 -15.07 28.25 -5.18
CA LEU A 55 -13.62 28.11 -5.19
C LEU A 55 -13.16 27.46 -6.49
N ASN A 56 -12.16 28.05 -7.13
CA ASN A 56 -11.66 27.58 -8.43
C ASN A 56 -10.18 27.22 -8.35
N HIS A 57 -9.78 26.11 -8.98
CA HIS A 57 -8.37 25.73 -9.08
C HIS A 57 -7.61 26.69 -10.00
N VAL A 58 -6.42 27.12 -9.55
CA VAL A 58 -5.54 27.98 -10.34
C VAL A 58 -4.45 27.12 -11.00
N LEU A 59 -4.82 26.43 -12.09
CA LEU A 59 -3.91 25.52 -12.80
C LEU A 59 -2.61 26.19 -13.29
N PRO A 60 -2.62 27.41 -13.87
CA PRO A 60 -1.37 28.07 -14.27
C PRO A 60 -0.42 28.31 -13.10
N LEU A 61 -0.95 28.72 -11.95
CA LEU A 61 -0.17 28.95 -10.73
C LEU A 61 0.42 27.65 -10.19
N LYS A 62 -0.39 26.57 -10.16
CA LYS A 62 0.10 25.22 -9.81
C LYS A 62 1.27 24.81 -10.72
N ASN A 63 1.15 25.02 -12.03
CA ASN A 63 2.21 24.69 -12.98
C ASN A 63 3.49 25.52 -12.80
N LEU A 64 3.39 26.77 -12.35
CA LEU A 64 4.56 27.59 -12.02
C LEU A 64 5.25 27.10 -10.74
N ILE A 65 4.48 26.79 -9.70
CA ILE A 65 4.99 26.25 -8.44
C ILE A 65 5.74 24.92 -8.68
N LEU A 66 5.22 24.05 -9.54
CA LEU A 66 5.84 22.78 -9.91
C LEU A 66 7.20 22.93 -10.63
N LYS A 67 7.47 24.09 -11.24
CA LYS A 67 8.73 24.41 -11.92
C LYS A 67 9.77 25.07 -11.02
N LEU A 68 9.45 25.33 -9.75
CA LEU A 68 10.38 25.90 -8.79
C LEU A 68 11.58 24.98 -8.56
N ASP A 69 12.77 25.57 -8.56
CA ASP A 69 14.01 24.90 -8.21
C ASP A 69 14.15 24.80 -6.69
N ILE A 70 14.23 23.57 -6.20
CA ILE A 70 14.29 23.26 -4.77
C ILE A 70 15.49 22.37 -4.45
N LYS A 71 16.03 22.55 -3.26
CA LYS A 71 17.08 21.69 -2.74
C LYS A 71 16.46 20.36 -2.30
N CYS A 72 17.16 19.26 -2.54
CA CYS A 72 16.79 17.97 -1.99
C CYS A 72 16.63 18.02 -0.45
N ASP A 73 15.65 17.31 0.10
CA ASP A 73 15.47 17.18 1.56
C ASP A 73 16.71 16.60 2.25
N ASN A 74 17.47 15.76 1.54
CA ASN A 74 18.72 15.17 2.02
C ASN A 74 19.95 16.10 1.85
N HIS A 75 19.76 17.40 1.62
CA HIS A 75 20.86 18.36 1.53
C HIS A 75 21.69 18.42 2.82
N ALA A 76 21.06 18.26 3.99
CA ALA A 76 21.77 18.17 5.26
C ALA A 76 22.68 16.93 5.37
N ARG A 77 22.43 15.90 4.53
CA ARG A 77 23.23 14.67 4.45
C ARG A 77 24.26 14.69 3.33
N GLY A 78 24.34 15.79 2.56
CA GLY A 78 25.31 15.98 1.48
C GLY A 78 24.73 15.94 0.06
N CYS A 79 23.40 15.86 -0.11
CA CYS A 79 22.81 15.99 -1.44
C CYS A 79 22.79 17.46 -1.90
N GLU A 80 23.69 17.83 -2.79
CA GLU A 80 23.75 19.19 -3.34
C GLU A 80 22.82 19.42 -4.55
N LYS A 81 22.07 18.38 -4.96
CA LYS A 81 21.17 18.48 -6.11
C LYS A 81 20.06 19.50 -5.85
N ILE A 82 19.90 20.40 -6.82
CA ILE A 82 18.75 21.28 -6.96
C ILE A 82 17.90 20.69 -8.09
N VAL A 83 16.65 20.40 -7.81
CA VAL A 83 15.70 19.77 -8.74
C VAL A 83 14.42 20.59 -8.80
N LYS A 84 13.68 20.48 -9.90
CA LYS A 84 12.34 21.07 -9.97
C LYS A 84 11.40 20.33 -9.03
N LEU A 85 10.48 21.04 -8.38
CA LEU A 85 9.50 20.45 -7.45
C LEU A 85 8.76 19.25 -8.07
N GLN A 86 8.37 19.32 -9.35
CA GLN A 86 7.72 18.22 -10.06
C GLN A 86 8.54 16.92 -10.15
N HIS A 87 9.87 17.01 -10.10
CA HIS A 87 10.80 15.87 -10.19
C HIS A 87 11.37 15.46 -8.82
N LEU A 88 10.95 16.11 -7.73
CA LEU A 88 11.48 15.82 -6.40
C LEU A 88 11.21 14.37 -5.97
N ALA A 89 10.00 13.86 -6.24
CA ALA A 89 9.62 12.50 -5.85
C ALA A 89 10.51 11.44 -6.52
N GLU A 90 10.69 11.56 -7.84
CA GLU A 90 11.59 10.69 -8.61
C GLU A 90 13.03 10.78 -8.10
N HIS A 91 13.52 12.00 -7.83
CA HIS A 91 14.84 12.18 -7.24
C HIS A 91 14.95 11.53 -5.86
N ALA A 92 13.94 11.66 -5.00
CA ALA A 92 13.96 11.14 -3.63
C ALA A 92 14.06 9.61 -3.59
N GLU A 93 13.39 8.91 -4.51
CA GLU A 93 13.46 7.45 -4.63
C GLU A 93 14.87 6.94 -4.98
N MET A 94 15.63 7.71 -5.75
CA MET A 94 16.97 7.36 -6.23
C MET A 94 18.07 8.22 -5.61
N CYS A 95 17.78 8.89 -4.49
CA CYS A 95 18.75 9.78 -3.87
C CYS A 95 19.83 8.96 -3.16
N ASP A 96 21.07 9.07 -3.63
CA ASP A 96 22.25 8.46 -3.00
C ASP A 96 22.44 8.83 -1.53
N TYR A 97 21.94 9.99 -1.14
CA TYR A 97 21.98 10.54 0.22
C TYR A 97 20.69 10.28 0.99
N SER A 98 19.81 9.40 0.50
CA SER A 98 18.65 8.94 1.26
C SER A 98 19.10 8.08 2.45
N PRO A 99 18.41 8.18 3.60
CA PRO A 99 18.77 7.39 4.78
C PRO A 99 18.32 5.95 4.63
N ALA A 100 19.27 5.03 4.75
CA ALA A 100 19.02 3.59 4.67
C ALA A 100 19.57 2.88 5.91
N LYS A 101 18.74 2.06 6.55
CA LYS A 101 19.16 1.21 7.67
C LYS A 101 19.93 0.00 7.14
N CYS A 102 21.03 -0.36 7.82
CA CYS A 102 21.77 -1.58 7.50
C CYS A 102 20.87 -2.83 7.59
N ARG A 103 21.06 -3.76 6.65
CA ARG A 103 20.26 -5.00 6.54
C ARG A 103 20.76 -6.13 7.45
N ASN A 104 21.99 -6.03 7.95
CA ASN A 104 22.56 -7.06 8.83
C ASN A 104 21.86 -7.04 10.19
N LYS A 105 21.40 -8.21 10.63
CA LYS A 105 20.68 -8.35 11.92
C LYS A 105 21.59 -7.93 13.08
N GLY A 106 21.09 -7.03 13.91
CA GLY A 106 21.84 -6.47 15.05
C GLY A 106 22.54 -5.14 14.74
N CYS A 107 22.72 -4.80 13.46
CA CYS A 107 23.21 -3.47 13.08
C CYS A 107 22.07 -2.45 13.12
N ASN A 108 22.28 -1.34 13.82
CA ASN A 108 21.32 -0.23 13.89
C ASN A 108 21.82 1.04 13.17
N GLU A 109 22.93 0.93 12.44
CA GLU A 109 23.48 2.04 11.67
C GLU A 109 22.51 2.47 10.55
N VAL A 110 22.37 3.79 10.42
CA VAL A 110 21.62 4.44 9.34
C VAL A 110 22.61 5.27 8.52
N LEU A 111 22.83 4.85 7.29
CA LEU A 111 23.86 5.37 6.39
C LEU A 111 23.24 6.07 5.20
N ASN A 112 24.03 6.77 4.39
CA ASN A 112 23.58 7.16 3.05
C ASN A 112 23.49 5.90 2.19
N LEU A 113 22.55 5.87 1.25
CA LEU A 113 22.40 4.76 0.32
C LEU A 113 23.72 4.45 -0.42
N LYS A 114 24.44 5.49 -0.88
CA LYS A 114 25.74 5.32 -1.54
C LYS A 114 26.83 4.65 -0.69
N ASP A 115 26.74 4.77 0.64
CA ASP A 115 27.77 4.28 1.56
C ASP A 115 27.42 2.86 2.08
N MET A 116 26.23 2.34 1.77
CA MET A 116 25.72 1.08 2.29
C MET A 116 26.56 -0.12 1.85
N ASP A 117 26.95 -0.18 0.59
CA ASP A 117 27.70 -1.33 0.06
C ASP A 117 29.09 -1.44 0.68
N ALA A 118 29.79 -0.30 0.82
CA ALA A 118 31.08 -0.23 1.51
C ALA A 118 30.92 -0.66 2.98
N HIS A 119 29.89 -0.17 3.66
CA HIS A 119 29.59 -0.60 5.03
C HIS A 119 29.38 -2.11 5.14
N MET A 120 28.52 -2.69 4.30
CA MET A 120 28.18 -4.12 4.39
C MET A 120 29.37 -5.03 4.10
N ARG A 121 30.29 -4.61 3.23
CA ARG A 121 31.47 -5.39 2.84
C ARG A 121 32.61 -5.27 3.85
N GLU A 122 32.89 -4.06 4.33
CA GLU A 122 34.19 -3.76 4.94
C GLU A 122 34.09 -3.40 6.42
N SER A 123 33.08 -2.63 6.84
CA SER A 123 33.05 -2.04 8.19
C SER A 123 31.92 -2.55 9.09
N CYS A 124 30.94 -3.29 8.56
CA CYS A 124 29.82 -3.76 9.35
C CYS A 124 30.23 -4.89 10.30
N ASP A 125 30.23 -4.60 11.60
CA ASP A 125 30.49 -5.57 12.67
C ASP A 125 29.50 -6.74 12.72
N TYR A 126 28.31 -6.57 12.16
CA TYR A 126 27.28 -7.61 12.10
C TYR A 126 27.25 -8.37 10.76
N ARG A 127 28.19 -8.08 9.84
CA ARG A 127 28.29 -8.86 8.60
C ARG A 127 28.73 -10.29 8.91
N ALA A 128 28.25 -11.22 8.10
CA ALA A 128 28.67 -12.61 8.17
C ALA A 128 30.11 -12.77 7.64
N VAL A 129 30.93 -13.54 8.34
CA VAL A 129 32.34 -13.78 7.96
C VAL A 129 32.69 -15.24 7.77
N GLY A 130 31.87 -16.16 8.26
CA GLY A 130 32.10 -17.60 8.13
C GLY A 130 31.22 -18.39 9.09
N ILE A 131 31.44 -19.70 9.15
CA ILE A 131 30.80 -20.60 10.12
C ILE A 131 31.76 -20.87 11.28
N CYS A 132 31.21 -21.16 12.46
CA CYS A 132 31.99 -21.62 13.59
C CYS A 132 32.47 -23.06 13.35
N GLU A 133 33.78 -23.21 13.13
CA GLU A 133 34.44 -24.52 12.96
C GLU A 133 34.65 -25.25 14.29
N SER A 134 34.59 -24.53 15.42
CA SER A 134 34.79 -25.08 16.77
C SER A 134 33.61 -25.88 17.33
N GLY A 135 32.57 -26.12 16.52
CA GLY A 135 31.59 -27.18 16.79
C GLY A 135 30.11 -26.81 16.74
N CYS A 136 29.71 -25.53 16.76
CA CYS A 136 28.29 -25.19 16.64
C CYS A 136 27.79 -25.02 15.20
N GLY A 137 28.70 -24.83 14.23
CA GLY A 137 28.35 -24.64 12.81
C GLY A 137 27.52 -23.40 12.50
N LEU A 138 27.31 -22.50 13.48
CA LEU A 138 26.54 -21.27 13.29
C LEU A 138 27.36 -20.19 12.57
N MET A 139 26.68 -19.31 11.84
CA MET A 139 27.31 -18.16 11.19
C MET A 139 27.87 -17.19 12.23
N LEU A 140 29.15 -16.84 12.08
CA LEU A 140 29.83 -15.84 12.88
C LEU A 140 29.67 -14.44 12.28
N THR A 141 29.53 -13.46 13.16
CA THR A 141 29.62 -12.04 12.82
C THR A 141 31.08 -11.56 12.82
N HIS A 142 31.37 -10.52 12.04
CA HIS A 142 32.69 -9.90 12.05
C HIS A 142 33.13 -9.44 13.44
N LYS A 143 32.20 -8.97 14.26
CA LYS A 143 32.45 -8.60 15.66
C LYS A 143 32.91 -9.78 16.51
N GLU A 144 32.25 -10.92 16.39
CA GLU A 144 32.62 -12.13 17.14
C GLU A 144 34.00 -12.65 16.73
N GLN A 145 34.29 -12.62 15.43
CA GLN A 145 35.60 -13.02 14.92
C GLN A 145 36.70 -12.04 15.35
N LYS A 146 36.45 -10.74 15.26
CA LYS A 146 37.41 -9.68 15.64
C LYS A 146 37.76 -9.71 17.13
N LEU A 147 36.79 -10.04 17.99
CA LEU A 147 36.96 -10.08 19.44
C LEU A 147 37.32 -11.47 19.97
N ASP A 148 37.36 -12.49 19.11
CA ASP A 148 37.55 -13.91 19.46
C ASP A 148 36.69 -14.34 20.67
N ASN A 149 35.43 -13.90 20.70
CA ASN A 149 34.56 -14.02 21.89
C ASN A 149 33.31 -14.87 21.66
N HIS A 150 33.30 -15.67 20.58
CA HIS A 150 32.18 -16.54 20.27
C HIS A 150 32.04 -17.68 21.30
N CYS A 151 30.83 -17.88 21.81
CA CYS A 151 30.53 -18.96 22.74
C CYS A 151 29.45 -19.89 22.16
N CYS A 152 29.88 -21.07 21.68
CA CYS A 152 29.02 -22.07 21.03
C CYS A 152 27.75 -22.38 21.82
N LEU A 153 27.88 -22.60 23.15
CA LEU A 153 26.74 -22.94 24.00
C LEU A 153 25.69 -21.81 24.08
N LYS A 154 26.13 -20.56 24.24
CA LYS A 154 25.23 -19.40 24.28
C LYS A 154 24.55 -19.21 22.92
N ALA A 155 25.31 -19.33 21.83
CA ALA A 155 24.79 -19.20 20.47
C ALA A 155 23.75 -20.28 20.15
N LEU A 156 24.04 -21.56 20.44
CA LEU A 156 23.11 -22.66 20.25
C LEU A 156 21.84 -22.52 21.11
N LYS A 157 21.97 -22.08 22.37
CA LYS A 157 20.82 -21.84 23.24
C LYS A 157 19.91 -20.74 22.69
N ALA A 158 20.49 -19.63 22.22
CA ALA A 158 19.74 -18.55 21.58
C ALA A 158 19.08 -19.02 20.27
N HIS A 159 19.80 -19.78 19.45
CA HIS A 159 19.29 -20.34 18.21
C HIS A 159 18.11 -21.30 18.45
N ASN A 160 18.23 -22.21 19.42
CA ASN A 160 17.15 -23.11 19.81
C ASN A 160 15.93 -22.35 20.34
N GLY A 161 16.12 -21.32 21.17
CA GLY A 161 15.04 -20.46 21.62
C GLY A 161 14.32 -19.75 20.47
N ALA A 162 15.07 -19.24 19.49
CA ALA A 162 14.50 -18.62 18.29
C ALA A 162 13.72 -19.62 17.43
N LEU A 163 14.24 -20.85 17.26
CA LEU A 163 13.54 -21.92 16.54
C LEU A 163 12.25 -22.33 17.26
N GLN A 164 12.28 -22.50 18.58
CA GLN A 164 11.09 -22.79 19.39
C GLN A 164 10.03 -21.69 19.22
N GLY A 165 10.43 -20.41 19.28
CA GLY A 165 9.53 -19.29 19.01
C GLY A 165 8.94 -19.33 17.60
N LYS A 166 9.74 -19.68 16.59
CA LYS A 166 9.29 -19.82 15.20
C LYS A 166 8.28 -20.96 15.04
N VAL A 167 8.51 -22.12 15.68
CA VAL A 167 7.56 -23.25 15.68
C VAL A 167 6.21 -22.81 16.26
N VAL A 168 6.20 -22.12 17.40
CA VAL A 168 4.96 -21.61 18.01
C VAL A 168 4.25 -20.61 17.09
N SER A 169 4.99 -19.73 16.41
CA SER A 169 4.41 -18.77 15.47
C SER A 169 3.77 -19.45 14.25
N LEU A 170 4.44 -20.47 13.70
CA LEU A 170 3.95 -21.23 12.55
C LEU A 170 2.74 -22.09 12.91
N ASP A 171 2.72 -22.70 14.09
CA ASP A 171 1.56 -23.44 14.60
C ASP A 171 0.32 -22.53 14.69
N LYS A 172 0.49 -21.30 15.21
CA LYS A 172 -0.59 -20.30 15.26
C LYS A 172 -1.09 -19.93 13.86
N GLU A 173 -0.19 -19.74 12.90
CA GLU A 173 -0.57 -19.39 11.53
C GLU A 173 -1.26 -20.55 10.82
N LEU A 174 -0.77 -21.78 10.98
CA LEU A 174 -1.42 -22.99 10.46
C LEU A 174 -2.82 -23.16 11.03
N LYS A 175 -3.03 -22.96 12.33
CA LYS A 175 -4.36 -22.98 12.95
C LYS A 175 -5.30 -21.93 12.35
N LYS A 176 -4.81 -20.69 12.16
CA LYS A 176 -5.59 -19.63 11.50
C LYS A 176 -5.94 -20.00 10.06
N GLN A 177 -5.00 -20.55 9.31
CA GLN A 177 -5.23 -20.99 7.93
C GLN A 177 -6.23 -22.15 7.87
N ALA A 178 -6.14 -23.12 8.77
CA ALA A 178 -7.10 -24.23 8.87
C ALA A 178 -8.53 -23.69 9.10
N LEU A 179 -8.71 -22.79 10.07
CA LEU A 179 -10.02 -22.16 10.33
C LEU A 179 -10.58 -21.41 9.11
N LYS A 180 -9.73 -20.64 8.42
CA LYS A 180 -10.11 -19.94 7.19
C LYS A 180 -10.51 -20.92 6.09
N SER A 181 -9.74 -21.99 5.92
CA SER A 181 -10.00 -23.04 4.92
C SER A 181 -11.33 -23.73 5.19
N THR A 182 -11.57 -24.19 6.42
CA THR A 182 -12.85 -24.82 6.81
C THR A 182 -14.03 -23.88 6.64
N LYS A 183 -13.90 -22.59 6.96
CA LYS A 183 -14.96 -21.61 6.73
C LYS A 183 -15.25 -21.44 5.24
N ARG A 184 -14.22 -21.37 4.40
CA ARG A 184 -14.35 -21.27 2.95
C ARG A 184 -15.01 -22.52 2.37
N GLU A 185 -14.57 -23.70 2.78
CA GLU A 185 -15.13 -24.98 2.36
C GLU A 185 -16.63 -25.07 2.67
N LYS A 186 -17.03 -24.75 3.90
CA LYS A 186 -18.46 -24.71 4.29
C LYS A 186 -19.27 -23.74 3.43
N SER A 187 -18.72 -22.56 3.13
CA SER A 187 -19.38 -21.58 2.27
C SER A 187 -19.55 -22.09 0.84
N LEU A 188 -18.53 -22.75 0.28
CA LEU A 188 -18.58 -23.30 -1.06
C LEU A 188 -19.57 -24.47 -1.15
N LEU A 189 -19.60 -25.35 -0.15
CA LEU A 189 -20.57 -26.43 -0.07
C LEU A 189 -22.01 -25.90 -0.01
N ALA A 190 -22.26 -24.83 0.75
CA ALA A 190 -23.58 -24.19 0.80
C ALA A 190 -23.98 -23.60 -0.56
N GLN A 191 -23.05 -22.95 -1.27
CA GLN A 191 -23.30 -22.43 -2.62
C GLN A 191 -23.57 -23.55 -3.63
N LEU A 192 -22.80 -24.63 -3.60
CA LEU A 192 -23.02 -25.80 -4.45
C LEU A 192 -24.40 -26.41 -4.22
N SER A 193 -24.82 -26.55 -2.95
CA SER A 193 -26.17 -27.05 -2.61
C SER A 193 -27.27 -26.13 -3.13
N ALA A 194 -27.12 -24.81 -3.00
CA ALA A 194 -28.09 -23.85 -3.53
C ALA A 194 -28.26 -23.98 -5.05
N VAL A 195 -27.14 -23.99 -5.79
CA VAL A 195 -27.16 -24.14 -7.26
C VAL A 195 -27.72 -25.50 -7.67
N HIS A 196 -27.41 -26.57 -6.95
CA HIS A 196 -27.97 -27.90 -7.21
C HIS A 196 -29.49 -27.90 -7.07
N ASN A 197 -30.02 -27.30 -6.00
CA ASN A 197 -31.46 -27.18 -5.77
C ASN A 197 -32.14 -26.33 -6.87
N GLU A 198 -31.53 -25.20 -7.27
CA GLU A 198 -32.04 -24.37 -8.37
C GLU A 198 -32.10 -25.15 -9.69
N LEU A 199 -31.07 -25.91 -10.00
CA LEU A 199 -31.03 -26.76 -11.19
C LEU A 199 -32.13 -27.83 -11.15
N GLN A 200 -32.32 -28.50 -10.02
CA GLN A 200 -33.37 -29.50 -9.84
C GLN A 200 -34.77 -28.90 -10.00
N MET A 201 -35.02 -27.74 -9.39
CA MET A 201 -36.30 -27.03 -9.52
C MET A 201 -36.54 -26.57 -10.96
N THR A 202 -35.48 -26.14 -11.65
CA THR A 202 -35.56 -25.75 -13.06
C THR A 202 -35.87 -26.95 -13.94
N ALA A 203 -35.20 -28.09 -13.74
CA ALA A 203 -35.48 -29.33 -14.44
C ALA A 203 -36.94 -29.79 -14.26
N LEU A 204 -37.47 -29.75 -13.03
CA LEU A 204 -38.87 -30.07 -12.73
C LEU A 204 -39.85 -29.14 -13.47
N LYS A 205 -39.56 -27.83 -13.52
CA LYS A 205 -40.36 -26.86 -14.27
C LYS A 205 -40.37 -27.18 -15.77
N TYR A 206 -39.21 -27.49 -16.35
CA TYR A 206 -39.12 -27.87 -17.76
C TYR A 206 -39.84 -29.19 -18.04
N GLN A 207 -39.71 -30.20 -17.17
CA GLN A 207 -40.42 -31.46 -17.30
C GLN A 207 -41.94 -31.26 -17.27
N LYS A 208 -42.45 -30.44 -16.36
CA LYS A 208 -43.88 -30.08 -16.31
C LYS A 208 -44.35 -29.42 -17.61
N LYS A 209 -43.62 -28.40 -18.10
CA LYS A 209 -43.95 -27.75 -19.38
C LYS A 209 -43.92 -28.72 -20.55
N PHE A 210 -42.93 -29.61 -20.58
CA PHE A 210 -42.84 -30.65 -21.61
C PHE A 210 -44.09 -31.55 -21.60
N THR A 211 -44.49 -32.05 -20.43
CA THR A 211 -45.72 -32.85 -20.31
C THR A 211 -46.98 -32.10 -20.74
N GLU A 212 -47.09 -30.81 -20.43
CA GLU A 212 -48.20 -29.94 -20.86
C GLU A 212 -48.22 -29.76 -22.39
N TYR A 213 -47.06 -29.50 -23.00
CA TYR A 213 -46.95 -29.35 -24.45
C TYR A 213 -47.21 -30.67 -25.18
N SER A 214 -46.68 -31.79 -24.71
CA SER A 214 -46.98 -33.11 -25.28
C SER A 214 -48.48 -33.42 -25.26
N ALA A 215 -49.16 -33.22 -24.11
CA ALA A 215 -50.60 -33.44 -24.02
C ALA A 215 -51.41 -32.55 -24.98
N ARG A 216 -50.96 -31.30 -25.19
CA ARG A 216 -51.57 -30.37 -26.15
C ARG A 216 -51.34 -30.81 -27.59
N ILE A 217 -50.14 -31.27 -27.93
CA ILE A 217 -49.82 -31.83 -29.25
C ILE A 217 -50.67 -33.08 -29.52
N ASP A 218 -50.78 -33.99 -28.56
CA ASP A 218 -51.59 -35.21 -28.69
C ASP A 218 -53.07 -34.88 -28.95
N SER A 219 -53.59 -33.86 -28.26
CA SER A 219 -54.96 -33.37 -28.45
C SER A 219 -55.17 -32.77 -29.85
N LEU A 220 -54.20 -31.98 -30.34
CA LEU A 220 -54.23 -31.43 -31.69
C LEU A 220 -54.10 -32.54 -32.75
N SER A 221 -53.22 -33.53 -32.55
CA SER A 221 -53.07 -34.66 -33.45
C SER A 221 -54.34 -35.50 -33.55
N LYS A 222 -55.05 -35.74 -32.44
CA LYS A 222 -56.36 -36.40 -32.44
C LYS A 222 -57.45 -35.62 -33.18
N SER A 223 -57.38 -34.28 -33.16
CA SER A 223 -58.32 -33.43 -33.92
C SER A 223 -58.03 -33.39 -35.42
N LEU A 224 -56.81 -33.74 -35.84
CA LEU A 224 -56.36 -33.71 -37.24
C LEU A 224 -56.36 -35.09 -37.92
N SER A 225 -56.54 -36.20 -37.17
CA SER A 225 -56.69 -37.54 -37.74
C SER A 225 -58.02 -37.67 -38.50
N PRO A 226 -58.02 -37.99 -39.82
CA PRO A 226 -59.25 -38.20 -40.57
C PRO A 226 -59.93 -39.50 -40.09
N PRO A 227 -61.26 -39.61 -40.18
CA PRO A 227 -61.96 -40.84 -39.81
C PRO A 227 -61.48 -41.98 -40.71
N CYS A 228 -60.85 -43.01 -40.13
CA CYS A 228 -60.66 -44.28 -40.82
C CYS A 228 -62.04 -44.82 -41.20
N LYS A 229 -62.24 -45.04 -42.51
CA LYS A 229 -63.35 -45.80 -43.08
C LYS A 229 -63.13 -47.29 -42.87
#